data_AF-A0A2W6U518-F1
#
_entry.id   AF-A0A2W6U518-F1
#
_cell.length_a   1.000
_cell.length_b   1.000
_cell.length_c   1.000
_cell.angle_alpha   90.00
_cell.angle_beta   90.00
_cell.angle_gamma   90.00
#
_symmetry.space_group_name_H-M   'P 1'
#
loop_
_entity.id
_entity.type
_entity.pdbx_description
1 polymer ?
#
loop_
_entity_poly.entity_id
_entity_poly.type
_entity_poly.pdbx_seq_one_letter_code
_entity_poly.pdbx_strand_id
1 'polypeptide(L)' 'AITGLGLTEAKALVEGAPKAVKEGVNKEEADKLKKQLEEAGATVELK' A
#
# COMPACT_ATOMS: atom_id res chain seq x y z
N ALA A 1 7.53 5.33 -6.68
CA ALA A 1 7.21 4.03 -6.03
C ALA A 1 6.81 4.31 -4.59
N ILE A 2 5.63 3.86 -4.16
CA ILE A 2 5.06 4.14 -2.82
C ILE A 2 5.89 3.45 -1.72
N THR A 3 6.36 2.23 -2.00
CA THR A 3 7.10 1.36 -1.08
C THR A 3 8.59 1.22 -1.44
N GLY A 4 9.03 1.76 -2.58
CA GLY A 4 10.40 1.57 -3.07
C GLY A 4 10.75 0.13 -3.48
N LEU A 5 9.79 -0.80 -3.45
CA LEU A 5 9.97 -2.21 -3.78
C LEU A 5 10.07 -2.42 -5.30
N GLY A 6 10.87 -3.42 -5.72
CA GLY A 6 10.88 -3.88 -7.11
C GLY A 6 9.55 -4.51 -7.53
N LEU A 7 9.29 -4.62 -8.83
CA LEU A 7 8.01 -5.15 -9.36
C LEU A 7 7.64 -6.52 -8.77
N THR A 8 8.62 -7.41 -8.62
CA THR A 8 8.45 -8.75 -8.02
C THR A 8 8.12 -8.68 -6.53
N GLU A 9 8.80 -7.82 -5.78
CA GLU A 9 8.57 -7.64 -4.34
C GLU A 9 7.22 -6.98 -4.06
N ALA A 10 6.84 -6.00 -4.89
CA ALA A 10 5.51 -5.37 -4.83
C ALA A 10 4.41 -6.40 -5.11
N LYS A 11 4.60 -7.29 -6.10
CA LYS A 11 3.67 -8.38 -6.39
C LYS A 11 3.54 -9.35 -5.22
N ALA A 12 4.66 -9.78 -4.63
CA ALA A 12 4.67 -10.67 -3.46
C ALA A 12 4.06 -10.01 -2.20
N LEU A 13 4.17 -8.70 -2.04
CA LEU A 13 3.55 -7.94 -0.95
C LEU A 13 2.02 -7.95 -1.09
N VAL A 14 1.49 -7.71 -2.30
CA VAL A 14 0.05 -7.70 -2.57
C VAL A 14 -0.54 -9.12 -2.51
N GLU A 15 0.15 -10.12 -3.05
CA GLU A 15 -0.25 -11.53 -2.95
C GLU A 15 -0.16 -12.08 -1.52
N GLY A 16 0.73 -11.51 -0.69
CA GLY A 16 0.92 -11.88 0.70
C GLY A 16 0.01 -11.16 1.69
N ALA A 17 -1.07 -10.50 1.24
CA ALA A 17 -2.00 -9.80 2.12
C ALA A 17 -2.67 -10.77 3.15
N PRO A 18 -2.90 -10.33 4.41
CA PRO A 18 -2.74 -8.97 4.92
C PRO A 18 -1.30 -8.66 5.37
N LYS A 19 -0.65 -7.70 4.70
CA LYS A 19 0.67 -7.15 5.06
C LYS A 19 0.62 -5.62 5.06
N ALA A 20 1.40 -5.01 5.96
CA ALA A 20 1.51 -3.56 6.01
C ALA A 20 2.28 -3.04 4.77
N VAL A 21 1.63 -2.17 3.99
CA VAL A 21 2.25 -1.54 2.81
C VAL A 21 3.15 -0.37 3.22
N LYS A 22 2.75 0.36 4.27
CA LYS A 22 3.57 1.38 4.91
C LYS A 22 3.08 1.63 6.33
N GLU A 23 4.00 1.70 7.29
CA GLU A 23 3.71 1.92 8.71
C GLU A 23 4.20 3.30 9.14
N GLY A 24 3.51 3.94 10.09
CA GLY A 24 3.90 5.26 10.62
C GLY A 24 3.67 6.44 9.66
N VAL A 25 2.80 6.29 8.67
CA VAL A 25 2.40 7.39 7.79
C VAL A 25 1.45 8.33 8.51
N ASN A 26 1.57 9.63 8.26
CA ASN A 26 0.61 10.63 8.73
C ASN A 26 -0.75 10.43 8.02
N LYS A 27 -1.83 11.00 8.58
CA LYS A 27 -3.19 10.86 8.01
C LYS A 27 -3.28 11.30 6.54
N GLU A 28 -2.55 12.35 6.15
CA GLU A 28 -2.56 12.85 4.78
C GLU A 28 -1.88 11.88 3.79
N GLU A 29 -0.76 11.27 4.17
CA GLU A 29 -0.11 10.20 3.40
C GLU A 29 -0.97 8.94 3.38
N ALA A 30 -1.59 8.57 4.50
CA ALA A 30 -2.47 7.41 4.59
C ALA A 30 -3.65 7.52 3.60
N ASP A 31 -4.31 8.68 3.55
CA ASP A 31 -5.40 8.95 2.61
C ASP A 31 -4.92 8.97 1.15
N LYS A 32 -3.75 9.54 0.87
CA LYS A 32 -3.15 9.52 -0.49
C LYS A 32 -2.81 8.11 -0.94
N LEU A 33 -2.17 7.31 -0.08
CA LEU A 33 -1.84 5.92 -0.37
C LEU A 33 -3.09 5.08 -0.57
N LYS A 34 -4.09 5.27 0.30
CA LYS A 34 -5.38 4.60 0.18
C LYS A 34 -6.02 4.89 -1.17
N LYS A 35 -6.13 6.17 -1.57
CA LYS A 35 -6.66 6.54 -2.89
C LYS A 35 -5.89 5.91 -4.05
N GLN A 36 -4.56 6.02 -4.03
CA GLN A 36 -3.74 5.46 -5.11
C GLN A 36 -3.85 3.93 -5.22
N LEU A 37 -4.00 3.25 -4.09
CA LEU A 37 -4.17 1.79 -4.06
C LEU A 37 -5.60 1.39 -4.45
N GLU A 38 -6.63 2.13 -4.02
CA GLU A 38 -8.03 1.91 -4.42
C GLU A 38 -8.25 2.18 -5.92
N GLU A 39 -7.65 3.22 -6.50
CA GLU A 39 -7.66 3.47 -7.95
C GLU A 39 -6.96 2.36 -8.74
N ALA A 40 -5.97 1.70 -8.13
CA ALA A 40 -5.30 0.52 -8.69
C ALA A 40 -6.08 -0.79 -8.46
N GLY A 41 -7.24 -0.75 -7.78
CA GLY A 41 -8.10 -1.90 -7.49
C GLY A 41 -7.74 -2.67 -6.22
N ALA A 42 -6.90 -2.11 -5.34
CA ALA A 42 -6.54 -2.70 -4.06
C ALA A 42 -7.35 -2.10 -2.90
N THR A 43 -7.67 -2.92 -1.89
CA THR A 43 -8.37 -2.48 -0.67
C THR A 43 -7.36 -2.18 0.44
N VAL A 44 -7.39 -0.96 0.98
CA VAL A 44 -6.48 -0.53 2.06
C VAL A 44 -7.25 -0.34 3.35
N GLU A 45 -6.88 -1.09 4.37
CA GLU A 45 -7.35 -0.92 5.74
C GLU A 45 -6.36 -0.04 6.51
N LEU A 46 -6.81 1.14 6.94
CA LEU A 46 -6.03 2.03 7.81
C LEU A 46 -6.24 1.60 9.27
N LYS A 47 -5.17 1.20 9.95
CA LYS A 47 -5.12 0.92 11.39
C LYS A 47 -4.35 2.00 12.12
#